data_AF-A0A918FBG6-F1
#
_entry.id   AF-A0A918FBG6-F1
#
_cell.length_a   1.000
_cell.length_b   1.000
_cell.length_c   1.000
_cell.angle_alpha   90.00
_cell.angle_beta   90.00
_cell.angle_gamma   90.00
#
_symmetry.space_group_name_H-M   'P 1'
#
loop_
_entity.id
_entity.type
_entity.pdbx_description
1 polymer ?
#
loop_
_entity_poly.entity_id
_entity_poly.type
_entity_poly.pdbx_seq_one_letter_code
_entity_poly.pdbx_strand_id
1 'polypeptide(L)' 'MSNELEDWMTQQARALNLTPLSVEEAEPDTLRAYCREVLNELAARGRLPAAQMPGCYAAPRQPEN' A
#
# COMPACT_ATOMS: atom_id res chain seq x y z
N MET A 1 1.13 -7.27 21.99
CA MET A 1 1.03 -7.97 20.69
C MET A 1 1.39 -6.95 19.65
N SER A 2 2.57 -7.04 19.04
CA SER A 2 2.93 -6.15 17.93
C SER A 2 2.01 -6.46 16.75
N ASN A 3 1.42 -5.40 16.22
CA ASN A 3 0.55 -5.48 15.07
C ASN A 3 1.45 -5.61 13.83
N GLU A 4 1.31 -6.68 13.05
CA GLU A 4 2.13 -6.95 11.86
C GLU A 4 2.17 -5.73 10.89
N LEU A 5 1.08 -4.97 10.83
CA LEU A 5 1.00 -3.72 10.08
C LEU A 5 1.95 -2.65 10.65
N GLU A 6 2.03 -2.49 11.96
CA GLU A 6 2.90 -1.50 12.61
C GLU A 6 4.38 -1.83 12.40
N ASP A 7 4.76 -3.11 12.50
CA ASP A 7 6.12 -3.57 12.24
C ASP A 7 6.51 -3.31 10.77
N TRP A 8 5.61 -3.62 9.83
CA TRP A 8 5.82 -3.36 8.41
C TRP A 8 5.93 -1.86 8.11
N MET A 9 5.02 -1.02 8.64
CA MET A 9 5.06 0.44 8.45
C MET A 9 6.36 1.03 9.02
N THR A 10 6.84 0.49 10.14
CA THR A 10 8.11 0.87 10.75
C THR A 10 9.29 0.50 9.85
N GLN A 11 9.27 -0.67 9.24
CA GLN A 11 10.31 -1.09 8.30
C GLN A 11 10.36 -0.19 7.06
N GLN A 12 9.20 0.15 6.49
CA GLN A 12 9.12 1.05 5.34
C GLN A 12 9.63 2.46 5.67
N ALA A 13 9.31 2.99 6.86
CA ALA A 13 9.80 4.29 7.30
C ALA A 13 11.34 4.28 7.46
N ARG A 14 11.89 3.24 8.07
CA ARG A 14 13.35 3.06 8.22
C ARG A 14 14.07 2.96 6.89
N ALA A 15 13.52 2.23 5.92
CA ALA A 15 14.12 2.09 4.59
C ALA A 15 14.26 3.43 3.86
N LEU A 16 13.38 4.39 4.18
CA LEU A 16 13.36 5.74 3.60
C LEU A 16 14.02 6.80 4.50
N ASN A 17 14.64 6.40 5.63
CA ASN A 17 15.16 7.31 6.67
C ASN A 17 14.12 8.33 7.18
N LEU A 18 12.84 7.94 7.16
CA LEU A 18 11.75 8.75 7.65
C LEU A 18 11.54 8.52 9.14
N THR A 19 11.55 9.61 9.88
CA THR A 19 11.27 9.69 11.32
C THR A 19 10.47 10.97 11.59
N PRO A 20 9.82 11.10 12.76
CA PRO A 20 9.19 12.36 13.14
C PRO A 20 10.15 13.57 13.16
N LEU A 21 11.46 13.33 13.28
CA LEU A 21 12.48 14.38 13.30
C LEU A 21 12.98 14.76 11.90
N SER A 22 12.84 13.87 10.92
CA SER A 22 13.33 14.08 9.54
C SER A 22 12.23 14.38 8.54
N VAL A 23 10.96 14.23 8.92
CA VAL A 23 9.81 14.32 7.99
C VAL A 23 9.66 15.69 7.34
N GLU A 24 9.92 16.77 8.08
CA GLU A 24 9.79 18.16 7.59
C GLU A 24 10.89 18.53 6.59
N GLU A 25 12.04 17.85 6.66
CA GLU A 25 13.19 18.07 5.79
C GLU A 25 13.29 17.03 4.66
N ALA A 26 12.42 16.02 4.68
CA ALA A 26 12.44 14.95 3.70
C ALA A 26 11.98 15.44 2.32
N GLU A 27 12.66 14.95 1.28
CA GLU A 27 12.27 15.21 -0.10
C GLU A 27 10.81 14.80 -0.35
N PRO A 28 10.01 15.62 -1.05
CA PRO A 28 8.59 15.33 -1.31
C PRO A 28 8.36 13.96 -1.97
N ASP A 29 9.28 13.52 -2.83
CA ASP A 29 9.19 12.22 -3.48
C ASP A 29 9.38 11.06 -2.50
N THR A 30 10.20 11.22 -1.47
CA THR A 30 10.38 10.24 -0.38
C THR A 30 9.10 10.11 0.43
N LEU A 31 8.45 11.24 0.75
CA LEU A 31 7.16 11.24 1.44
C LEU A 31 6.07 10.56 0.60
N ARG A 32 6.01 10.90 -0.70
CA ARG A 32 5.07 10.27 -1.64
C ARG A 32 5.32 8.77 -1.79
N ALA A 33 6.57 8.33 -1.80
CA ALA A 33 6.93 6.91 -1.83
C ALA A 33 6.38 6.18 -0.60
N TYR A 34 6.63 6.72 0.60
CA TYR A 34 6.10 6.15 1.83
C TYR A 34 4.57 6.08 1.84
N CYS A 35 3.90 7.20 1.54
CA CYS A 35 2.44 7.26 1.48
C CYS A 35 1.87 6.24 0.51
N ARG A 36 2.45 6.10 -0.69
CA ARG A 36 1.98 5.14 -1.70
C ARG A 36 2.06 3.70 -1.20
N GLU A 37 3.18 3.31 -0.59
CA GLU A 37 3.30 1.96 -0.04
C GLU A 37 2.27 1.71 1.07
N VAL A 38 2.12 2.65 2.01
CA VAL A 38 1.14 2.53 3.11
C VAL A 38 -0.28 2.42 2.57
N LEU A 39 -0.65 3.27 1.61
CA LEU A 39 -2.00 3.25 1.02
C LEU A 39 -2.26 1.94 0.26
N ASN A 40 -1.27 1.44 -0.49
CA ASN A 40 -1.36 0.15 -1.19
C ASN A 40 -1.58 -1.00 -0.22
N GLU A 41 -0.83 -1.02 0.88
CA GLU A 41 -0.92 -2.08 1.87
C GLU A 41 -2.24 -2.05 2.65
N LEU A 42 -2.71 -0.85 3.03
CA LEU A 42 -4.03 -0.69 3.62
C LEU A 42 -5.16 -1.11 2.66
N ALA A 43 -5.01 -0.82 1.35
CA ALA A 43 -5.94 -1.27 0.34
C ALA A 43 -5.91 -2.80 0.16
N ALA A 44 -4.73 -3.43 0.15
CA ALA A 44 -4.58 -4.89 0.08
C ALA A 44 -5.22 -5.61 1.27
N ARG A 45 -5.19 -4.97 2.46
CA ARG A 45 -5.87 -5.43 3.67
C ARG A 45 -7.36 -5.08 3.73
N GLY A 46 -7.93 -4.51 2.67
CA GLY A 46 -9.35 -4.13 2.57
C GLY A 46 -9.76 -2.96 3.46
N ARG A 47 -8.80 -2.15 3.94
CA ARG A 47 -9.06 -0.98 4.80
C ARG A 47 -9.29 0.30 4.00
N LEU A 48 -8.79 0.35 2.77
CA LEU A 48 -9.01 1.45 1.85
C LEU A 48 -9.58 0.93 0.53
N PRO A 49 -10.31 1.78 -0.21
CA PRO A 49 -10.68 1.46 -1.59
C PRO A 49 -9.40 1.24 -2.42
N ALA A 50 -9.19 0.03 -2.89
CA ALA A 50 -8.24 -0.20 -3.97
C ALA A 50 -8.86 0.33 -5.27
N ALA A 51 -8.06 0.94 -6.14
CA ALA A 51 -8.46 1.02 -7.54
C ALA A 51 -8.78 -0.42 -7.96
N GLN A 52 -10.02 -0.69 -8.37
CA GLN A 52 -10.37 -1.99 -8.94
C GLN A 52 -9.38 -2.22 -10.08
N MET A 53 -8.42 -3.14 -9.87
CA MET A 53 -7.78 -3.78 -11.02
C MET A 53 -8.97 -4.26 -11.86
N PRO A 54 -9.07 -3.89 -13.15
CA PRO A 54 -10.09 -4.47 -14.01
C PRO A 54 -9.91 -5.97 -13.89
N GLY A 55 -10.84 -6.62 -13.19
CA GLY A 55 -10.79 -8.06 -12.99
C GLY A 55 -10.69 -8.68 -14.37
N CYS A 56 -9.76 -9.62 -14.53
CA CYS A 56 -9.61 -10.39 -15.75
C CYS A 56 -11.00 -10.81 -16.24
N TYR A 57 -11.45 -10.24 -17.37
CA TYR A 57 -12.70 -10.55 -18.06
C TYR A 57 -12.66 -11.95 -18.70
N ALA A 58 -12.16 -12.96 -18.01
CA ALA A 58 -12.32 -14.34 -18.41
C ALA A 58 -13.68 -14.85 -17.90
N ALA A 59 -14.76 -14.41 -18.54
CA ALA A 59 -16.04 -15.08 -18.38
C ALA A 59 -15.91 -16.48 -19.03
N PRO A 60 -16.23 -17.58 -18.32
CA PRO A 60 -16.32 -18.89 -18.96
C PRO A 60 -17.42 -18.82 -20.02
N ARG A 61 -17.09 -19.14 -21.28
CA ARG A 61 -18.12 -19.37 -22.31
C ARG A 61 -19.06 -20.45 -21.79
N GLN A 62 -20.32 -20.08 -21.56
CA GLN A 62 -21.38 -21.04 -21.29
C GLN A 62 -21.48 -21.97 -22.51
N PRO A 63 -21.50 -23.31 -22.34
CA PRO A 63 -21.78 -24.18 -23.47
C PRO A 63 -23.20 -23.91 -23.96
N GLU A 64 -23.31 -23.64 -25.25
CA GLU A 64 -24.57 -23.61 -25.99
C GLU A 64 -25.22 -25.00 -25.93
N ASN A 65 -26.51 -25.00 -25.57
CA ASN A 65 -27.35 -26.20 -25.43
C ASN A 65 -27.65 -26.86 -26.77
#